data_AF-A0AAE0CSR8-F1
#
_entry.id   AF-A0AAE0CSR8-F1
#
_cell.length_a   1.000
_cell.length_b   1.000
_cell.length_c   1.000
_cell.angle_alpha   90.00
_cell.angle_beta   90.00
_cell.angle_gamma   90.00
#
_symmetry.space_group_name_H-M   'P 1'
#
loop_
_entity.id
_entity.type
_entity.pdbx_description
1 polymer ?
#
loop_
_entity_poly.entity_id
_entity_poly.type
_entity_poly.pdbx_seq_one_letter_code
_entity_poly.pdbx_strand_id
1 'polypeptide(L)'
;MRHNFEWKVTRLNKITLHLVCLMDNCTWKLRAVRRDEGTYFQVRSFVNEHTCLLEEIHRRHQQASAVIIEEVVACRFQQQYGQLMRPKNIITDMKTMYDIQIMYNKAHQALDYALLLTYGTHEETFQLLPSFGYALK
;
A
#
# COMPACT_ATOMS: atom_id res chain seq x y z
N MET A 1 -11.19 17.03 13.10
CA MET A 1 -10.09 16.05 13.18
C MET A 1 -10.38 14.93 12.19
N ARG A 2 -9.67 14.90 11.06
CA ARG A 2 -9.76 13.84 10.06
C ARG A 2 -8.74 12.78 10.44
N HIS A 3 -9.14 11.80 11.22
CA HIS A 3 -8.31 10.62 11.45
C HIS A 3 -8.45 9.74 10.19
N ASN A 4 -7.36 9.50 9.49
CA ASN A 4 -7.31 8.61 8.33
C ASN A 4 -7.50 7.17 8.85
N PHE A 5 -8.73 6.67 8.91
CA PHE A 5 -9.01 5.29 9.32
C PHE A 5 -9.65 4.51 8.19
N GLU A 6 -9.32 3.23 8.14
CA GLU A 6 -9.84 2.29 7.15
C GLU A 6 -11.00 1.48 7.72
N TRP A 7 -11.94 1.16 6.84
CA TRP A 7 -13.12 0.35 7.15
C TRP A 7 -13.24 -0.79 6.14
N LYS A 8 -13.80 -1.91 6.57
CA LYS A 8 -14.09 -3.06 5.72
C LYS A 8 -15.60 -3.27 5.61
N VAL A 9 -16.03 -3.75 4.45
CA VAL A 9 -17.42 -4.15 4.20
C VAL A 9 -17.60 -5.57 4.73
N THR A 10 -18.37 -5.75 5.79
CA THR A 10 -18.66 -7.08 6.34
C THR A 10 -19.88 -7.72 5.69
N ARG A 11 -20.85 -6.89 5.28
CA ARG A 11 -22.06 -7.35 4.58
C ARG A 11 -22.47 -6.30 3.56
N LEU A 12 -22.51 -6.72 2.31
CA LEU A 12 -23.11 -5.97 1.21
C LEU A 12 -24.11 -6.86 0.52
N ASN A 13 -25.37 -6.46 0.53
CA ASN A 13 -26.38 -7.03 -0.35
C ASN A 13 -27.20 -5.89 -0.95
N LYS A 14 -28.12 -6.23 -1.85
CA LYS A 14 -28.92 -5.22 -2.58
C LYS A 14 -29.69 -4.26 -1.66
N ILE A 15 -29.88 -4.62 -0.39
CA ILE A 15 -30.72 -3.93 0.59
C ILE A 15 -29.89 -3.34 1.75
N THR A 16 -28.72 -3.89 2.09
CA THR A 16 -28.02 -3.59 3.35
C THR A 16 -26.53 -3.46 3.13
N LEU A 17 -25.97 -2.41 3.70
CA LEU A 17 -24.54 -2.15 3.80
C LEU A 17 -24.14 -2.14 5.28
N HIS A 18 -23.17 -2.97 5.64
CA HIS A 18 -22.54 -2.97 6.94
C HIS A 18 -21.05 -2.70 6.78
N LEU A 19 -20.60 -1.58 7.33
CA LEU A 19 -19.20 -1.21 7.44
C LEU A 19 -18.77 -1.38 8.90
N VAL A 20 -17.57 -1.90 9.08
CA VAL A 20 -16.92 -2.03 10.38
C VAL A 20 -15.49 -1.53 10.27
N CYS A 21 -14.90 -1.14 11.38
CA CYS A 21 -13.48 -0.80 11.39
C CYS A 21 -12.66 -2.01 10.93
N LEU A 22 -11.52 -1.74 10.29
CA LEU A 22 -10.62 -2.79 9.86
C LEU A 22 -10.08 -3.62 11.05
N MET A 23 -9.89 -2.97 12.20
CA MET A 23 -9.42 -3.57 13.44
C MET A 23 -10.48 -4.47 14.07
N ASP A 24 -10.09 -5.70 14.39
CA ASP A 24 -10.97 -6.65 15.06
C ASP A 24 -11.26 -6.16 16.49
N ASN A 25 -12.49 -6.41 16.96
CA ASN A 25 -13.02 -5.92 18.25
C ASN A 25 -13.13 -4.39 18.41
N CYS A 26 -12.95 -3.60 17.34
CA CYS A 26 -13.27 -2.18 17.39
C CYS A 26 -14.80 -1.94 17.41
N THR A 27 -15.24 -0.98 18.21
CA THR A 27 -16.66 -0.61 18.36
C THR A 27 -17.26 0.12 17.16
N TRP A 28 -16.43 0.77 16.35
CA TRP A 28 -16.89 1.57 15.22
C TRP A 28 -17.59 0.70 14.16
N LYS A 29 -18.79 1.12 13.78
CA LYS A 29 -19.63 0.43 12.80
C LYS A 29 -20.66 1.37 12.20
N LEU A 30 -20.95 1.16 10.93
CA LEU A 30 -22.02 1.83 10.19
C LEU A 30 -22.92 0.79 9.55
N ARG A 31 -24.22 0.92 9.77
CA ARG A 31 -25.23 0.15 9.06
C ARG A 31 -26.08 1.11 8.25
N ALA A 32 -26.17 0.86 6.96
CA ALA A 32 -27.07 1.55 6.07
C ALA A 32 -27.98 0.57 5.33
N VAL A 33 -29.19 1.01 5.03
CA VAL A 33 -30.21 0.23 4.34
C VAL A 33 -30.63 1.00 3.11
N ARG A 34 -30.63 0.35 1.95
CA ARG A 34 -31.19 0.90 0.72
C ARG A 34 -32.70 0.97 0.86
N ARG A 35 -33.29 2.10 0.49
CA ARG A 35 -34.75 2.23 0.42
C ARG A 35 -35.24 1.64 -0.90
N ASP A 36 -36.40 0.98 -0.85
CA ASP A 36 -36.98 0.26 -2.00
C ASP A 36 -37.22 1.18 -3.22
N GLU A 37 -37.32 2.50 -2.98
CA GLU A 37 -37.55 3.53 -4.00
C GLU A 37 -36.29 4.34 -4.36
N GLY A 38 -35.12 4.01 -3.81
CA GLY A 38 -33.89 4.82 -3.90
C GLY A 38 -32.68 4.11 -4.48
N THR A 39 -31.82 4.87 -5.17
CA THR A 39 -30.44 4.46 -5.56
C THR A 39 -29.43 4.63 -4.43
N TYR A 40 -29.84 5.21 -3.30
CA TYR A 40 -28.97 5.55 -2.16
C TYR A 40 -29.27 4.70 -0.91
N PHE A 41 -28.25 4.58 -0.06
CA PHE A 41 -28.35 3.92 1.24
C PHE A 41 -28.63 4.94 2.34
N GLN A 42 -29.63 4.69 3.18
CA GLN A 42 -29.91 5.49 4.37
C GLN A 42 -29.20 4.90 5.58
N VAL A 43 -28.39 5.69 6.29
CA VAL A 43 -27.76 5.28 7.54
C VAL A 43 -28.85 5.01 8.59
N ARG A 44 -28.85 3.79 9.14
CA ARG A 44 -29.80 3.34 10.17
C ARG A 44 -29.18 3.29 11.55
N SER A 45 -27.91 2.91 11.64
CA SER A 45 -27.16 2.98 12.88
C SER A 45 -25.71 3.35 12.58
N PHE A 46 -25.15 4.18 13.46
CA PHE A 46 -23.78 4.64 13.35
C PHE A 46 -23.19 4.76 14.75
N VAL A 47 -22.12 4.02 15.00
CA VAL A 47 -21.28 4.18 16.18
C VAL A 47 -19.99 4.81 15.70
N ASN A 48 -19.80 6.08 16.03
CA ASN A 48 -18.62 6.86 15.60
C ASN A 48 -17.44 6.72 16.56
N GLU A 49 -17.59 5.96 17.65
CA GLU A 49 -16.53 5.74 18.63
C GLU A 49 -15.66 4.56 18.22
N HIS A 50 -14.35 4.79 18.23
CA HIS A 50 -13.34 3.76 18.03
C HIS A 50 -12.71 3.38 19.37
N THR A 51 -12.64 2.08 19.64
CA THR A 51 -11.85 1.51 20.75
C THR A 51 -10.50 0.97 20.29
N CYS A 52 -10.21 0.96 18.99
CA CYS A 52 -8.92 0.51 18.48
C CYS A 52 -7.79 1.50 18.84
N LEU A 53 -6.64 0.95 19.20
CA LEU A 53 -5.46 1.73 19.54
C LEU A 53 -4.93 2.43 18.28
N LEU A 54 -4.64 3.73 18.39
CA LEU A 54 -4.07 4.52 17.30
C LEU A 54 -2.76 3.90 16.77
N GLU A 55 -1.99 3.25 17.63
CA GLU A 55 -0.76 2.53 17.27
C GLU A 55 -1.00 1.32 16.36
N GLU A 56 -2.12 0.59 16.52
CA GLU A 56 -2.47 -0.52 15.63
C GLU A 56 -2.98 -0.03 14.27
N ILE A 57 -3.72 1.08 14.27
CA ILE A 57 -4.16 1.76 13.04
C ILE A 57 -2.94 2.28 12.28
N HIS A 58 -2.00 2.94 12.97
CA HIS A 58 -0.73 3.37 12.39
C HIS A 58 0.11 2.18 11.94
N ARG A 59 0.19 1.08 12.71
CA ARG A 59 0.93 -0.13 12.29
C ARG A 59 0.36 -0.74 11.02
N ARG A 60 -0.96 -0.71 10.79
CA ARG A 60 -1.57 -1.15 9.53
C ARG A 60 -1.43 -0.14 8.40
N HIS A 61 -1.47 1.17 8.66
CA HIS A 61 -1.09 2.19 7.65
C HIS A 61 0.38 2.07 7.23
N GLN A 62 1.26 1.74 8.17
CA GLN A 62 2.65 1.33 7.91
C GLN A 62 2.75 0.02 7.11
N GLN A 63 1.68 -0.78 7.12
CA GLN A 63 1.47 -1.90 6.19
C GLN A 63 0.78 -1.42 4.90
N ALA A 64 1.22 -0.32 4.29
CA ALA A 64 1.03 -0.13 2.86
C ALA A 64 1.33 -1.46 2.16
N SER A 65 0.42 -1.90 1.28
CA SER A 65 0.54 -3.20 0.64
C SER A 65 1.89 -3.27 -0.07
N ALA A 66 2.58 -4.40 0.03
CA ALA A 66 3.92 -4.54 -0.56
C ALA A 66 3.90 -4.13 -2.05
N VAL A 67 2.84 -4.53 -2.76
CA VAL A 67 2.54 -4.17 -4.14
C VAL A 67 2.51 -2.66 -4.38
N ILE A 68 1.82 -1.88 -3.55
CA ILE A 68 1.75 -0.42 -3.72
C ILE A 68 3.11 0.24 -3.47
N ILE A 69 3.85 -0.22 -2.46
CA ILE A 69 5.20 0.29 -2.17
C ILE A 69 6.13 -0.03 -3.35
N GLU A 70 6.09 -1.26 -3.85
CA GLU A 70 6.85 -1.75 -4.99
C GLU A 70 6.59 -0.94 -6.26
N GLU A 71 5.33 -0.67 -6.61
CA GLU A 71 4.95 0.13 -7.78
C GLU A 71 5.40 1.59 -7.67
N VAL A 72 5.22 2.21 -6.50
CA VAL A 72 5.63 3.61 -6.28
C VAL A 72 7.15 3.76 -6.34
N VAL A 73 7.88 2.81 -5.77
CA VAL A 73 9.36 2.79 -5.83
C VAL A 73 9.84 2.55 -7.25
N ALA A 74 9.23 1.62 -7.99
CA ALA A 74 9.59 1.34 -9.39
C ALA A 74 9.37 2.55 -10.29
N CYS A 75 8.21 3.21 -10.19
CA CYS A 75 7.91 4.42 -10.96
C CYS A 75 8.94 5.53 -10.68
N ARG A 76 9.30 5.74 -9.41
CA ARG A 76 10.30 6.74 -9.03
C ARG A 76 11.71 6.38 -9.49
N PHE A 77 12.09 5.11 -9.40
CA PHE A 77 13.40 4.63 -9.84
C PHE A 77 13.62 4.89 -11.34
N GLN A 78 12.58 4.67 -12.15
CA GLN A 78 12.59 4.99 -13.58
C GLN A 78 12.70 6.50 -13.84
N GLN A 79 12.00 7.33 -13.08
CA GLN A 79 12.06 8.79 -13.21
C GLN A 79 13.43 9.38 -12.83
N GLN A 80 14.17 8.73 -11.93
CA GLN A 80 15.52 9.14 -11.53
C GLN A 80 16.63 8.54 -12.40
N TYR A 81 16.29 7.97 -13.57
CA TYR A 81 17.25 7.37 -14.51
C TYR A 81 18.21 6.37 -13.85
N GLY A 82 17.72 5.55 -12.92
CA GLY A 82 18.52 4.50 -12.29
C GLY A 82 19.63 5.01 -11.36
N GLN A 83 19.53 6.25 -10.86
CA GLN A 83 20.42 6.73 -9.80
C GLN A 83 20.35 5.77 -8.59
N LEU A 84 21.49 5.52 -7.94
CA LEU A 84 21.64 4.57 -6.81
C LEU A 84 20.69 4.88 -5.64
N MET A 85 19.46 4.43 -5.77
CA MET A 85 18.45 4.49 -4.72
C MET A 85 18.81 3.49 -3.63
N ARG A 86 18.95 3.98 -2.40
CA ARG A 86 19.21 3.15 -1.23
C ARG A 86 17.89 2.89 -0.49
N PRO A 87 17.70 1.74 0.18
CA PRO A 87 16.50 1.48 0.98
C PRO A 87 16.21 2.59 2.00
N LYS A 88 17.24 3.23 2.57
CA LYS A 88 17.08 4.38 3.49
C LYS A 88 16.43 5.60 2.83
N ASN A 89 16.72 5.85 1.56
CA ASN A 89 16.11 6.94 0.81
C ASN A 89 14.63 6.64 0.61
N ILE A 90 14.30 5.40 0.22
CA ILE A 90 12.92 4.93 0.06
C ILE A 90 12.12 5.08 1.36
N ILE A 91 12.67 4.69 2.51
CA ILE A 91 12.00 4.86 3.82
C ILE A 91 11.73 6.34 4.09
N THR A 92 12.73 7.19 3.84
CA THR A 92 12.62 8.64 4.06
C THR A 92 11.56 9.25 3.15
N ASP A 93 11.58 8.87 1.87
CA ASP A 93 10.66 9.32 0.85
C ASP A 93 9.22 8.93 1.16
N MET A 94 9.00 7.67 1.55
CA MET A 94 7.68 7.17 1.93
C MET A 94 7.12 7.95 3.12
N LYS A 95 7.99 8.28 4.08
CA LYS A 95 7.61 9.11 5.22
C LYS A 95 7.35 10.56 4.82
N THR A 96 8.18 11.18 4.00
CA THR A 96 8.05 12.61 3.67
C THR A 96 6.94 12.91 2.67
N MET A 97 6.72 12.03 1.69
CA MET A 97 5.76 12.26 0.60
C MET A 97 4.37 11.71 0.92
N TYR A 98 4.31 10.59 1.66
CA TYR A 98 3.07 9.86 1.88
C TYR A 98 2.71 9.70 3.37
N ASP A 99 3.56 10.16 4.30
CA ASP A 99 3.43 9.94 5.75
C ASP A 99 3.36 8.45 6.14
N ILE A 100 3.95 7.59 5.31
CA ILE A 100 3.98 6.14 5.51
C ILE A 100 5.36 5.75 6.02
N GLN A 101 5.41 5.19 7.22
CA GLN A 101 6.63 4.59 7.75
C GLN A 101 6.71 3.12 7.34
N ILE A 102 7.71 2.76 6.53
CA ILE A 102 7.93 1.37 6.10
C ILE A 102 9.16 0.77 6.80
N MET A 103 9.13 -0.56 6.99
CA MET A 103 10.28 -1.29 7.52
C MET A 103 11.41 -1.41 6.49
N TYR A 104 12.64 -1.57 6.97
CA TYR A 104 13.84 -1.66 6.11
C TYR A 104 13.77 -2.81 5.10
N ASN A 105 13.30 -3.98 5.51
CA ASN A 105 13.13 -5.13 4.63
C ASN A 105 12.16 -4.85 3.47
N LYS A 106 11.05 -4.14 3.72
CA LYS A 106 10.11 -3.74 2.67
C LYS A 106 10.73 -2.75 1.69
N ALA A 107 11.53 -1.81 2.19
CA ALA A 107 12.25 -0.87 1.34
C ALA A 107 13.28 -1.58 0.45
N HIS A 108 13.91 -2.64 0.96
CA HIS A 108 14.81 -3.49 0.17
C HIS A 108 14.05 -4.28 -0.89
N GLN A 109 12.94 -4.94 -0.53
CA GLN A 109 12.11 -5.68 -1.47
C GLN A 109 11.58 -4.80 -2.62
N ALA A 110 11.11 -3.59 -2.28
CA ALA A 110 10.64 -2.64 -3.28
C ALA A 110 11.76 -2.17 -4.23
N LEU A 111 12.98 -2.04 -3.72
CA LEU A 111 14.15 -1.73 -4.55
C LEU A 111 14.52 -2.90 -5.48
N ASP A 112 14.53 -4.14 -4.96
CA ASP A 112 14.80 -5.35 -5.75
C ASP A 112 13.77 -5.49 -6.88
N TYR A 113 12.49 -5.24 -6.58
CA TYR A 113 11.42 -5.25 -7.58
C TYR A 113 11.59 -4.15 -8.64
N ALA A 114 11.96 -2.94 -8.23
CA ALA A 114 12.22 -1.83 -9.16
C ALA A 114 13.42 -2.13 -10.10
N LEU A 115 14.47 -2.75 -9.56
CA LEU A 115 15.62 -3.21 -10.35
C LEU A 115 15.22 -4.29 -11.35
N LEU A 116 14.45 -5.29 -10.89
CA LEU A 116 13.91 -6.36 -11.74
C LEU A 116 13.08 -5.81 -12.91
N LEU A 117 12.19 -4.85 -12.66
CA LEU A 117 11.39 -4.22 -13.71
C LEU A 117 12.20 -3.39 -14.71
N THR A 118 13.32 -2.81 -14.27
CA THR A 118 14.14 -1.91 -15.10
C THR A 118 15.17 -2.66 -15.93
N TYR A 119 15.80 -3.69 -15.35
CA TYR A 119 16.94 -4.40 -15.94
C TYR A 119 16.66 -5.87 -16.29
N GLY A 120 15.45 -6.35 -16.00
CA GLY A 120 15.09 -7.76 -16.15
C GLY A 120 15.62 -8.60 -15.00
N THR A 121 15.42 -9.91 -15.13
CA THR A 121 15.94 -10.90 -14.16
C THR A 121 17.47 -10.91 -14.17
N HIS A 122 18.06 -11.30 -13.03
CA HIS A 122 19.50 -11.49 -12.92
C HIS A 122 20.04 -12.45 -14.00
N GLU A 123 19.25 -13.45 -14.43
CA GLU A 123 19.62 -14.36 -15.53
C GLU A 123 19.72 -13.65 -16.88
N GLU A 124 18.79 -12.76 -17.21
CA GLU A 124 18.81 -11.98 -18.46
C GLU A 124 19.99 -11.01 -18.52
N THR A 125 20.34 -10.37 -17.39
CA THR A 125 21.51 -9.47 -17.33
C THR A 125 22.83 -10.25 -17.41
N PHE A 126 22.90 -11.45 -16.83
CA PHE A 126 24.08 -12.32 -16.93
C PHE A 126 24.24 -12.96 -18.31
N GLN A 127 23.15 -13.21 -19.04
CA GLN A 127 23.19 -13.66 -20.44
C GLN A 127 23.75 -12.61 -21.41
N LEU A 128 23.86 -11.34 -21.00
CA LEU A 128 24.54 -10.27 -21.75
C LEU A 128 26.06 -10.23 -21.47
N LEU A 129 26.58 -10.90 -20.46
CA LEU A 129 28.03 -10.93 -20.17
C LEU A 129 28.89 -11.59 -21.28
N PRO A 130 28.44 -12.65 -21.99
CA PRO A 130 29.25 -13.26 -23.05
C PRO A 130 29.55 -12.32 -24.22
N SER A 131 28.72 -11.30 -24.49
CA SER A 131 28.95 -10.34 -25.58
C SER A 131 30.00 -9.28 -25.22
N PHE A 132 30.22 -8.98 -23.93
CA PHE A 132 31.29 -8.07 -23.49
C PHE A 132 32.68 -8.71 -23.52
N GLY A 133 32.77 -10.05 -23.45
CA GLY A 133 34.04 -10.78 -23.58
C GLY A 133 34.70 -10.67 -24.97
N TYR A 134 33.95 -10.29 -26.01
CA TYR A 134 34.46 -10.10 -27.36
C TYR A 134 35.01 -8.68 -27.64
N ALA A 135 34.72 -7.70 -26.77
CA ALA A 135 35.15 -6.31 -26.95
C ALA A 135 36.47 -5.96 -26.22
N LEU A 136 37.10 -6.93 -25.53
CA LEU A 136 38.39 -6.79 -24.87
C LEU A 136 39.54 -7.43 -25.67
N LYS A 137 39.51 -7.29 -27.00
CA LYS A 137 40.59 -7.73 -27.89
C LYS A 137 41.32 -6.54 -28.51
#